data_AF-A0A7S2C1F6-F1
#
_entry.id   AF-A0A7S2C1F6-F1
#
_cell.length_a   1.000
_cell.length_b   1.000
_cell.length_c   1.000
_cell.angle_alpha   90.00
_cell.angle_beta   90.00
_cell.angle_gamma   90.00
#
_symmetry.space_group_name_H-M   'P 1'
#
loop_
_entity.id
_entity.type
_entity.pdbx_description
1 polymer ?
#
loop_
_entity_poly.entity_id
_entity_poly.type
_entity_poly.pdbx_seq_one_letter_code
_entity_poly.pdbx_strand_id
1 'polypeptide(L)'
;MLQEEYNVAHVRRGDYRHNCTSVERILERMRKVDTSRPWLVMTNAEEAWLLDFKMAAKAAGVRNVVEGELQALEGLDDNFMRYQVLQCLYGHAVNRLYTLKSMQGFCRVPGQRVEMEDFGLCRGAGGPS
;
A
#
# COMPACT_ATOMS: atom_id res chain seq x y z
N MET A 1 -1.01 -14.43 -11.14
CA MET A 1 -2.28 -13.90 -10.58
C MET A 1 -2.23 -14.17 -9.08
N LEU A 2 -2.39 -13.16 -8.22
CA LEU A 2 -2.46 -13.39 -6.76
C LEU A 2 -3.66 -14.32 -6.52
N GLN A 3 -3.42 -15.55 -6.08
CA GLN A 3 -4.46 -16.58 -5.94
C GLN A 3 -5.29 -16.42 -4.67
N GLU A 4 -4.84 -15.57 -3.75
CA GLU A 4 -5.48 -15.28 -2.47
C GLU A 4 -6.02 -13.84 -2.44
N GLU A 5 -7.06 -13.59 -1.65
CA GLU A 5 -7.47 -12.24 -1.28
C GLU A 5 -6.32 -11.51 -0.54
N TYR A 6 -6.17 -10.22 -0.79
CA TYR A 6 -5.09 -9.43 -0.23
C TYR A 6 -5.54 -8.02 0.15
N ASN A 7 -4.77 -7.39 1.03
CA ASN A 7 -4.89 -5.98 1.40
C ASN A 7 -3.82 -5.16 0.67
N VAL A 8 -4.02 -3.85 0.53
CA VAL A 8 -3.02 -2.96 -0.06
C VAL A 8 -2.72 -1.78 0.85
N ALA A 9 -1.45 -1.41 0.95
CA ALA A 9 -1.02 -0.16 1.54
C ALA A 9 -0.26 0.68 0.51
N HIS A 10 -0.77 1.86 0.16
CA HIS A 10 -0.08 2.84 -0.66
C HIS A 10 0.63 3.88 0.23
N VAL A 11 1.94 3.72 0.38
CA VAL A 11 2.79 4.56 1.23
C VAL A 11 3.57 5.53 0.34
N ARG A 12 3.10 6.77 0.25
CA ARG A 12 3.89 7.87 -0.30
C ARG A 12 4.87 8.34 0.77
N ARG A 13 6.17 8.16 0.54
CA ARG A 13 7.24 8.57 1.46
C ARG A 13 8.37 9.36 0.81
N GLY A 14 8.80 9.02 -0.41
CA GLY A 14 10.03 9.56 -1.00
C GLY A 14 10.19 11.07 -0.86
N ASP A 15 9.29 11.82 -1.49
CA ASP A 15 9.13 13.28 -1.39
C ASP A 15 8.25 13.74 -0.21
N TYR A 16 7.70 12.81 0.58
CA TYR A 16 6.71 13.06 1.61
C TYR A 16 7.06 12.32 2.91
N ARG A 17 8.08 12.81 3.62
CA ARG A 17 8.55 12.23 4.89
C ARG A 17 7.83 12.84 6.07
N HIS A 18 6.89 12.11 6.66
CA HIS A 18 6.12 12.53 7.84
C HIS A 18 6.03 11.44 8.90
N ASN A 19 5.67 11.79 10.14
CA ASN A 19 5.49 10.80 11.22
C ASN A 19 4.42 9.74 10.88
N CYS A 20 3.42 10.09 10.07
CA CYS A 20 2.42 9.14 9.59
C CYS A 20 2.93 8.14 8.53
N THR A 21 4.15 8.34 8.02
CA THR A 21 4.86 7.43 7.12
C THR A 21 5.97 6.66 7.83
N SER A 22 5.97 6.64 9.17
CA SER A 22 6.89 5.80 9.95
C SER A 22 6.51 4.33 9.82
N VAL A 23 7.50 3.45 9.92
CA VAL A 23 7.30 2.00 9.83
C VAL A 23 6.32 1.54 10.91
N GLU A 24 6.53 1.98 12.14
CA GLU A 24 5.76 1.59 13.32
C GLU A 24 4.28 1.94 13.13
N ARG A 25 4.01 3.18 12.72
CA ARG A 25 2.63 3.67 12.56
C ARG A 25 1.91 2.99 11.41
N ILE A 26 2.61 2.69 10.31
CA ILE A 26 2.03 1.92 9.21
C ILE A 26 1.68 0.50 9.68
N LEU A 27 2.61 -0.19 10.34
CA LEU A 27 2.40 -1.57 10.81
C LEU A 27 1.34 -1.68 11.90
N GLU A 28 1.28 -0.73 12.83
CA GLU A 28 0.21 -0.63 13.83
C GLU A 28 -1.16 -0.60 13.14
N ARG A 29 -1.28 0.20 12.07
CA ARG A 29 -2.53 0.34 11.33
C ARG A 29 -2.86 -0.88 10.49
N MET A 30 -1.88 -1.48 9.82
CA MET A 30 -2.09 -2.74 9.10
C MET A 30 -2.61 -3.82 10.04
N ARG A 31 -2.01 -3.97 11.23
CA ARG A 31 -2.46 -4.94 12.23
C ARG A 31 -3.85 -4.68 12.78
N LYS A 32 -4.20 -3.40 12.98
CA LYS A 32 -5.54 -3.03 13.46
C LYS A 32 -6.62 -3.34 12.43
N VAL A 33 -6.29 -3.21 11.15
CA VAL A 33 -7.23 -3.46 10.05
C VAL A 33 -7.37 -4.96 9.79
N ASP A 34 -6.27 -5.64 9.47
CA ASP A 34 -6.33 -7.05 9.12
C ASP A 34 -4.94 -7.72 9.18
N THR A 35 -4.86 -8.83 9.92
CA THR A 35 -3.68 -9.71 9.98
C THR A 35 -3.90 -11.06 9.31
N SER A 36 -5.13 -11.36 8.88
CA SER A 36 -5.50 -12.64 8.27
C SER A 36 -5.02 -12.74 6.82
N ARG A 37 -4.93 -11.63 6.09
CA ARG A 37 -4.52 -11.58 4.68
C ARG A 37 -3.15 -10.92 4.49
N PRO A 38 -2.41 -11.28 3.42
CA PRO A 38 -1.17 -10.59 3.09
C PRO A 38 -1.43 -9.15 2.65
N TRP A 39 -0.45 -8.29 2.89
CA TRP A 39 -0.46 -6.90 2.45
C TRP A 39 0.49 -6.68 1.27
N LEU A 40 -0.04 -6.17 0.16
CA LEU A 40 0.75 -5.61 -0.91
C LEU A 40 1.08 -4.14 -0.60
N VAL A 41 2.36 -3.81 -0.46
CA VAL A 41 2.82 -2.48 -0.10
C VAL A 41 3.40 -1.78 -1.32
N MET A 42 2.69 -0.75 -1.78
CA MET A 42 3.07 0.10 -2.91
C MET A 42 3.71 1.37 -2.36
N THR A 43 4.97 1.64 -2.71
CA THR A 43 5.71 2.73 -2.07
C THR A 43 6.84 3.23 -2.94
N ASN A 44 7.15 4.52 -2.80
CA ASN A 44 8.31 5.16 -3.38
C ASN A 44 9.41 5.47 -2.33
N ALA A 45 9.40 4.74 -1.21
CA ALA A 45 10.39 4.91 -0.15
C ALA A 45 11.79 4.44 -0.58
N GLU A 46 12.81 5.01 0.06
CA GLU A 46 14.20 4.57 -0.07
C GLU A 46 14.44 3.12 0.43
N GLU A 47 15.48 2.46 -0.09
CA GLU A 47 15.82 1.07 0.22
C GLU A 47 16.04 0.80 1.71
N ALA A 48 16.71 1.73 2.41
CA ALA A 48 16.91 1.64 3.85
C ALA A 48 15.58 1.52 4.61
N TRP A 49 14.58 2.31 4.21
CA TRP A 49 13.26 2.23 4.81
C TRP A 49 12.54 0.92 4.48
N LEU A 50 12.68 0.42 3.26
CA LEU A 50 12.10 -0.86 2.86
C LEU A 50 12.68 -2.01 3.70
N LEU A 51 13.98 -1.98 3.97
CA LEU A 51 14.65 -2.96 4.83
C LEU A 51 14.09 -2.91 6.25
N ASP A 52 14.03 -1.72 6.86
CA ASP A 52 13.46 -1.52 8.20
C ASP A 52 12.01 -2.00 8.26
N PHE A 53 11.22 -1.64 7.24
CA PHE A 53 9.83 -2.04 7.13
C PHE A 53 9.67 -3.56 7.09
N LYS A 54 10.44 -4.26 6.25
CA LYS A 54 10.37 -5.72 6.14
C LYS A 54 10.76 -6.41 7.44
N MET A 55 11.83 -5.96 8.08
CA MET A 55 12.28 -6.50 9.37
C MET A 55 11.22 -6.32 10.46
N ALA A 56 10.68 -5.11 10.58
CA ALA A 56 9.65 -4.80 11.56
C ALA A 56 8.34 -5.55 11.27
N ALA A 57 7.93 -5.66 10.01
CA ALA A 57 6.72 -6.38 9.62
C ALA A 57 6.82 -7.88 9.96
N LYS A 58 7.98 -8.49 9.70
CA LYS A 58 8.27 -9.88 10.10
C LYS A 58 8.19 -10.05 11.61
N ALA A 59 8.80 -9.15 12.38
CA ALA A 59 8.73 -9.18 13.85
C ALA A 59 7.31 -8.97 14.37
N ALA A 60 6.49 -8.19 13.67
CA ALA A 60 5.10 -7.91 14.01
C ALA A 60 4.10 -8.98 13.51
N GLY A 61 4.56 -10.04 12.83
CA GLY A 61 3.69 -11.07 12.25
C GLY A 61 2.83 -10.58 11.07
N VAL A 62 3.21 -9.47 10.42
CA VAL A 62 2.49 -8.89 9.28
C VAL A 62 3.06 -9.47 7.98
N ARG A 63 2.30 -10.38 7.35
CA ARG A 63 2.62 -10.91 6.02
C ARG A 63 2.51 -9.78 4.99
N ASN A 64 3.58 -9.50 4.26
CA ASN A 64 3.60 -8.45 3.27
C ASN A 64 4.51 -8.78 2.08
N VAL A 65 4.25 -8.11 0.96
CA VAL A 65 5.07 -8.09 -0.27
C VAL A 65 5.17 -6.63 -0.69
N VAL A 66 6.38 -6.12 -0.92
CA VAL A 66 6.56 -4.75 -1.44
C VAL A 66 6.55 -4.76 -2.96
N GLU A 67 6.21 -3.62 -3.58
CA GLU A 67 6.10 -3.47 -5.04
C GLU A 67 7.31 -4.04 -5.81
N GLY A 68 8.54 -3.77 -5.34
CA GLY A 68 9.77 -4.26 -5.96
C GLY A 68 9.97 -5.78 -5.90
N GLU A 69 9.15 -6.53 -5.17
CA GLU A 69 9.18 -7.99 -5.14
C GLU A 69 8.19 -8.63 -6.13
N LEU A 70 7.36 -7.81 -6.79
CA LEU A 70 6.46 -8.28 -7.83
C LEU A 70 7.23 -8.40 -9.15
N GLN A 71 7.86 -9.55 -9.38
CA GLN A 71 8.62 -9.85 -10.61
C GLN A 71 7.85 -9.53 -11.91
N ALA A 72 6.53 -9.72 -11.90
CA ALA A 72 5.67 -9.38 -13.03
C ALA A 72 5.66 -7.87 -13.39
N LEU A 73 6.01 -6.99 -12.44
CA LEU A 73 6.16 -5.55 -12.65
C LEU A 73 7.57 -5.14 -13.07
N GLU A 74 8.59 -5.95 -12.76
CA GLU A 74 9.98 -5.69 -13.19
C GLU A 74 10.10 -5.73 -14.71
N GLY A 75 9.37 -6.62 -15.38
CA GLY A 75 9.34 -6.71 -16.84
C GLY A 75 8.54 -5.61 -17.55
N LEU A 76 7.94 -4.67 -16.81
CA LEU A 76 7.23 -3.52 -17.39
C LEU A 76 8.14 -2.29 -17.37
N ASP A 77 8.82 -2.01 -18.49
CA ASP A 77 9.64 -0.79 -18.65
C ASP A 77 8.80 0.49 -18.75
N ASP A 78 7.53 0.36 -19.16
CA ASP A 78 6.61 1.48 -19.25
C ASP A 78 6.00 1.82 -17.87
N ASN A 79 6.43 2.96 -17.33
CA ASN A 79 5.92 3.51 -16.08
C ASN A 79 4.39 3.73 -16.07
N PHE A 80 3.80 4.07 -17.22
CA PHE A 80 2.35 4.23 -17.35
C PHE A 80 1.64 2.88 -17.19
N MET A 81 2.12 1.83 -17.87
CA MET A 81 1.58 0.49 -17.72
C MET A 81 1.75 -0.05 -16.31
N ARG A 82 2.94 0.10 -15.72
CA ARG A 82 3.19 -0.29 -14.32
C ARG A 82 2.20 0.38 -13.38
N TYR A 83 1.99 1.69 -13.55
CA TYR A 83 1.04 2.44 -12.75
C TYR A 83 -0.41 1.96 -12.92
N GLN A 84 -0.84 1.64 -14.15
CA GLN A 84 -2.17 1.08 -14.38
C GLN A 84 -2.37 -0.28 -13.70
N VAL A 85 -1.36 -1.17 -13.76
CA VAL A 85 -1.42 -2.46 -13.07
C VAL A 85 -1.53 -2.26 -11.56
N LEU A 86 -0.73 -1.36 -10.98
CA LEU A 86 -0.80 -1.04 -9.56
C LEU A 86 -2.15 -0.45 -9.15
N GLN A 87 -2.74 0.42 -9.98
CA GLN A 87 -4.10 0.92 -9.74
C GLN A 87 -5.15 -0.20 -9.76
N CYS A 88 -5.03 -1.16 -10.67
CA CYS A 88 -5.90 -2.34 -10.67
C CYS A 88 -5.71 -3.18 -9.41
N LEU A 89 -4.45 -3.49 -9.05
CA LEU A 89 -4.15 -4.24 -7.83
C LEU A 89 -4.70 -3.55 -6.59
N TYR A 90 -4.55 -2.22 -6.51
CA TYR A 90 -5.12 -1.40 -5.45
C TYR A 90 -6.65 -1.48 -5.44
N GLY A 91 -7.30 -1.38 -6.60
CA GLY A 91 -8.75 -1.46 -6.74
C GLY A 91 -9.35 -2.80 -6.31
N HIS A 92 -8.62 -3.89 -6.53
CA HIS A 92 -9.05 -5.26 -6.20
C HIS A 92 -8.80 -5.67 -4.74
N ALA A 93 -8.09 -4.88 -3.95
CA ALA A 93 -7.76 -5.23 -2.57
C ALA A 93 -9.00 -5.22 -1.65
N VAL A 94 -9.03 -6.12 -0.67
CA VAL A 94 -10.08 -6.21 0.36
C VAL A 94 -10.04 -4.95 1.23
N ASN A 95 -8.89 -4.71 1.88
CA ASN A 95 -8.65 -3.49 2.63
C ASN A 95 -7.59 -2.62 1.95
N ARG A 96 -7.71 -1.28 2.09
CA ARG A 96 -6.79 -0.32 1.48
C ARG A 96 -6.36 0.75 2.47
N LEU A 97 -5.07 0.85 2.71
CA LEU A 97 -4.45 1.95 3.45
C LEU A 97 -3.76 2.90 2.47
N TYR A 98 -3.73 4.18 2.79
CA TYR A 98 -2.87 5.12 2.09
C TYR A 98 -2.42 6.28 2.98
N THR A 99 -1.23 6.82 2.71
CA THR A 99 -0.65 7.91 3.51
C THR A 99 -1.11 9.29 3.03
N LEU A 100 -1.04 9.56 1.73
CA LEU A 100 -1.35 10.88 1.16
C LEU A 100 -2.64 10.87 0.33
N LYS A 101 -2.66 10.05 -0.71
CA LYS A 101 -3.80 9.93 -1.64
C LYS A 101 -4.07 8.47 -1.97
N SER A 102 -5.35 8.15 -2.21
CA SER A 102 -5.74 6.87 -2.76
C SER A 102 -5.19 6.73 -4.18
N MET A 103 -4.96 5.48 -4.61
CA MET A 103 -4.64 5.17 -6.01
C MET A 103 -5.91 4.82 -6.81
N GLN A 104 -7.08 5.27 -6.36
CA GLN A 104 -8.32 5.03 -7.10
C GLN A 104 -8.23 5.70 -8.47
N GLY A 105 -8.34 4.88 -9.51
CA GLY A 105 -8.16 5.30 -10.89
C GLY A 105 -9.01 4.47 -11.85
N PHE A 106 -8.45 4.20 -13.02
CA PHE A 106 -9.15 3.70 -14.21
C PHE A 106 -9.77 2.30 -14.05
N CYS A 107 -9.22 1.48 -13.16
CA CYS A 107 -9.64 0.11 -12.98
C CYS A 107 -10.86 0.02 -12.05
N ARG A 108 -12.06 -0.07 -12.63
CA ARG A 108 -13.30 -0.36 -11.91
C ARG A 108 -13.66 -1.82 -12.12
N VAL A 109 -13.64 -2.59 -11.04
CA VAL A 109 -13.99 -4.02 -11.08
C VAL A 109 -15.50 -4.14 -10.84
N PRO A 110 -16.30 -4.60 -11.82
CA PRO A 110 -17.75 -4.71 -11.64
C PRO A 110 -18.09 -5.73 -10.53
N GLY A 111 -19.04 -5.39 -9.66
CA GLY A 111 -19.57 -6.33 -8.66
C GLY A 111 -18.73 -6.53 -7.40
N GLN A 112 -17.58 -5.86 -7.28
CA GLN A 112 -16.77 -5.94 -6.07
C GLN A 112 -17.40 -5.08 -4.97
N ARG A 113 -17.72 -5.69 -3.81
CA ARG A 113 -18.07 -4.93 -2.59
C ARG A 113 -16.82 -4.27 -2.09
N VAL A 114 -16.69 -3.00 -2.44
CA VAL A 114 -15.61 -2.17 -2.00
C VAL A 114 -15.99 -1.59 -0.64
N GLU A 115 -15.53 -2.21 0.45
CA GLU A 115 -15.50 -1.52 1.74
C GLU A 115 -14.41 -0.43 1.65
N MET A 116 -14.83 0.77 1.24
CA MET A 116 -14.03 1.98 1.31
C MET A 116 -14.11 2.52 2.73
N GLU A 117 -13.30 2.00 3.64
CA GLU A 117 -12.87 2.82 4.76
C GLU A 117 -11.60 3.56 4.33
N ASP A 118 -11.76 4.88 4.16
CA ASP A 118 -10.68 5.80 3.89
C ASP A 118 -9.83 5.95 5.16
N PHE A 119 -8.80 5.13 5.31
CA PHE A 119 -7.95 5.13 6.51
C PHE A 119 -6.83 6.18 6.49
N GLY A 120 -6.96 7.25 5.68
CA GLY A 120 -5.95 8.28 5.42
C GLY A 120 -5.01 8.54 6.61
N LEU A 121 -3.78 8.01 6.54
CA LEU A 121 -2.87 7.98 7.70
C LEU A 121 -2.39 9.38 8.11
N CYS A 122 -2.42 10.33 7.17
CA CYS A 122 -1.90 11.68 7.33
C CYS A 122 -2.96 12.80 7.25
N ARG A 123 -4.26 12.50 7.12
CA ARG A 123 -5.33 13.53 6.97
C ARG A 123 -5.64 14.36 8.25
N GLY A 124 -4.73 14.37 9.23
CA GLY A 124 -4.85 15.12 10.48
C GLY A 124 -3.87 16.29 10.64
N ALA A 125 -3.02 16.58 9.66
CA ALA A 125 -2.22 17.81 9.62
C ALA A 125 -2.93 18.80 8.70
N GLY A 126 -3.87 19.57 9.26
CA GLY A 126 -4.50 20.68 8.54
C GLY A 126 -3.42 21.66 8.08
N GLY A 127 -3.21 21.76 6.77
CA GLY A 127 -2.82 23.02 6.17
C GLY A 127 -4.10 23.78 5.84
N PRO A 128 -4.23 25.07 6.21
CA PRO A 128 -5.32 25.88 5.72
C PRO A 128 -5.15 26.11 4.21
N SER A 129 -6.31 26.25 3.58
CA SER A 129 -6.59 26.55 2.18
C SER A 129 -5.77 27.68 1.56
#